data_AF-A0A4V6BIB5-F1
#
_entry.id   AF-A0A4V6BIB5-F1
#
_cell.length_a   1.000
_cell.length_b   1.000
_cell.length_c   1.000
_cell.angle_alpha   90.00
_cell.angle_beta   90.00
_cell.angle_gamma   90.00
#
_symmetry.space_group_name_H-M   'P 1'
#
loop_
_entity.id
_entity.type
_entity.pdbx_description
1 polymer ?
#
loop_
_entity_poly.entity_id
_entity_poly.type
_entity_poly.pdbx_seq_one_letter_code
_entity_poly.pdbx_strand_id
1 'polypeptide(L)'
;MAKKKQPDAAKPVNEKPRVHKDLDGFDIQINSFGEITTSFDMDRINAFLNKNVDDKKLRDREDIPGRKTKKVKAKKTEEEEEEE
;
A
#
# COMPACT_ATOMS: atom_id res chain seq x y z
N MET A 1 -38.94 38.92 9.43
CA MET A 1 -37.60 38.58 9.97
C MET A 1 -37.30 37.13 9.63
N ALA A 2 -36.45 36.87 8.64
CA ALA A 2 -36.13 35.50 8.22
C ALA A 2 -35.07 34.90 9.15
N LYS A 3 -35.42 33.81 9.85
CA LYS A 3 -34.49 33.05 10.68
C LYS A 3 -33.47 32.37 9.77
N LYS A 4 -32.21 32.82 9.86
CA LYS A 4 -31.07 32.24 9.15
C LYS A 4 -30.71 30.91 9.85
N LYS A 5 -31.04 29.78 9.21
CA LYS A 5 -30.66 28.44 9.68
C LYS A 5 -29.15 28.31 9.48
N GLN A 6 -28.40 28.15 10.57
CA GLN A 6 -26.96 27.89 10.49
C GLN A 6 -26.76 26.49 9.90
N PRO A 7 -25.88 26.31 8.90
CA PRO A 7 -25.52 24.98 8.44
C PRO A 7 -24.68 24.32 9.54
N ASP A 8 -25.12 23.14 9.95
CA ASP A 8 -24.44 22.29 10.90
C ASP A 8 -22.96 22.18 10.53
N ALA A 9 -22.09 22.60 11.44
CA ALA A 9 -20.65 22.47 11.32
C ALA A 9 -20.33 20.98 11.10
N ALA A 10 -20.05 20.62 9.85
CA ALA A 10 -19.50 19.34 9.48
C ALA A 10 -18.20 19.16 10.24
N LYS A 11 -18.26 18.44 11.37
CA LYS A 11 -17.08 17.98 12.09
C LYS A 11 -16.22 17.24 11.06
N PRO A 12 -14.94 17.57 10.91
CA PRO A 12 -14.07 16.76 10.07
C PRO A 12 -14.08 15.37 10.70
N VAL A 13 -14.72 14.42 10.02
CA VAL A 13 -14.61 13.02 10.38
C VAL A 13 -13.15 12.71 10.15
N ASN A 14 -12.36 12.62 11.23
CA ASN A 14 -11.03 12.01 11.22
C ASN A 14 -11.24 10.53 10.92
N GLU A 15 -11.61 10.24 9.69
CA GLU A 15 -11.83 8.90 9.19
C GLU A 15 -10.45 8.30 9.03
N LYS A 16 -10.09 7.39 9.94
CA LYS A 16 -8.82 6.69 9.88
C LYS A 16 -8.71 6.02 8.51
N PRO A 17 -7.54 6.07 7.85
CA PRO A 17 -7.36 5.44 6.57
C PRO A 17 -7.70 3.95 6.67
N ARG A 18 -8.39 3.43 5.65
CA ARG A 18 -8.76 2.01 5.61
C ARG A 18 -7.52 1.19 5.28
N VAL A 19 -6.97 0.54 6.30
CA VAL A 19 -5.71 -0.22 6.25
C VAL A 19 -5.95 -1.72 6.40
N HIS A 20 -4.94 -2.53 6.08
CA HIS A 20 -4.97 -3.97 6.35
C HIS A 20 -5.05 -4.22 7.87
N LYS A 21 -5.62 -5.36 8.29
CA LYS A 21 -5.75 -5.70 9.72
C LYS A 21 -4.41 -5.65 10.47
N ASP A 22 -3.34 -6.08 9.81
CA ASP A 22 -1.98 -6.08 10.38
C ASP A 22 -1.36 -4.68 10.53
N LEU A 23 -1.96 -3.69 9.88
CA LEU A 23 -1.60 -2.28 9.92
C LEU A 23 -2.65 -1.43 10.64
N ASP A 24 -3.55 -2.05 11.42
CA ASP A 24 -4.55 -1.29 12.18
C ASP A 24 -3.88 -0.29 13.13
N GLY A 25 -4.32 0.97 13.09
CA GLY A 25 -3.67 2.08 13.78
C GLY A 25 -2.49 2.73 13.03
N PHE A 26 -2.24 2.37 11.78
CA PHE A 26 -1.30 3.10 10.93
C PHE A 26 -1.86 4.49 10.60
N ASP A 27 -1.11 5.52 10.95
CA ASP A 27 -1.36 6.91 10.56
C ASP A 27 -0.13 7.47 9.84
N ILE A 28 -0.38 8.28 8.82
CA ILE A 28 0.65 8.93 8.01
C ILE A 28 0.26 10.39 7.78
N GLN A 29 1.17 11.30 8.13
CA GLN A 29 0.96 12.73 7.95
C GLN A 29 2.15 13.33 7.21
N ILE A 30 1.88 14.34 6.39
CA ILE A 30 2.87 15.04 5.59
C ILE A 30 2.85 16.51 6.01
N ASN A 31 3.98 17.01 6.50
CA ASN A 31 4.16 18.41 6.86
C ASN A 31 4.31 19.28 5.59
N SER A 32 4.10 20.59 5.68
CA SER A 32 4.34 21.54 4.57
C SER A 32 5.77 21.54 4.06
N PHE A 33 6.73 21.07 4.87
CA PHE A 33 8.14 20.88 4.50
C PHE A 33 8.41 19.54 3.77
N GLY A 34 7.39 18.69 3.57
CA GLY A 34 7.53 17.37 2.94
C GLY A 34 8.06 16.28 3.86
N GLU A 35 8.22 16.56 5.15
CA GLU A 35 8.54 15.55 6.16
C GLU A 35 7.35 14.61 6.36
N ILE A 36 7.62 13.31 6.39
CA ILE A 36 6.61 12.27 6.59
C ILE A 36 6.71 11.78 8.02
N THR A 37 5.62 11.89 8.79
CA THR A 37 5.50 11.30 10.12
C THR A 37 4.58 10.08 10.06
N THR A 38 5.08 8.96 10.56
CA THR A 38 4.34 7.69 10.60
C THR A 38 4.23 7.17 12.02
N SER A 39 3.10 6.54 12.36
CA SER A 39 2.92 5.93 13.69
C SER A 39 3.70 4.62 13.86
N PHE A 40 4.05 3.92 12.78
CA PHE A 40 4.81 2.68 12.79
C PHE A 40 6.26 2.87 12.36
N ASP A 41 7.11 1.97 12.86
CA ASP A 41 8.50 1.86 12.45
C ASP A 41 8.64 1.44 10.98
N MET A 42 9.63 2.02 10.31
CA MET A 42 10.00 1.71 8.93
C MET A 42 10.18 0.21 8.69
N ASP A 43 10.83 -0.50 9.62
CA ASP A 43 11.13 -1.92 9.47
C ASP A 43 9.87 -2.78 9.40
N ARG A 44 8.85 -2.45 10.21
CA ARG A 44 7.56 -3.15 10.21
C ARG A 44 6.82 -2.94 8.89
N ILE A 45 6.84 -1.72 8.36
CA ILE A 45 6.23 -1.39 7.08
C ILE A 45 6.96 -2.13 5.94
N ASN A 46 8.29 -2.14 5.96
CA ASN A 46 9.09 -2.83 4.96
C ASN A 46 8.86 -4.34 4.98
N ALA A 47 8.80 -4.95 6.16
CA ALA A 47 8.47 -6.37 6.30
C ALA A 47 7.07 -6.69 5.73
N PHE A 48 6.07 -5.85 6.03
CA PHE A 48 4.73 -6.00 5.49
C PHE A 48 4.69 -5.88 3.96
N LEU A 49 5.39 -4.88 3.40
CA LEU A 49 5.46 -4.67 1.95
C LEU A 49 6.19 -5.82 1.25
N ASN A 50 7.31 -6.29 1.77
CA ASN A 50 8.07 -7.40 1.19
C ASN A 50 7.27 -8.71 1.16
N LYS A 51 6.34 -8.91 2.12
CA LYS A 51 5.49 -10.10 2.18
C LYS A 51 4.30 -10.03 1.22
N ASN A 52 3.66 -8.86 1.10
CA ASN A 52 2.38 -8.73 0.41
C ASN A 52 2.48 -8.08 -0.98
N VAL A 53 3.59 -7.39 -1.28
CA VAL A 53 3.78 -6.62 -2.51
C VAL A 53 5.03 -7.09 -3.24
N ASP A 54 4.88 -7.35 -4.53
CA ASP A 54 6.01 -7.61 -5.41
C ASP A 54 6.85 -6.34 -5.60
N ASP A 55 8.11 -6.37 -5.14
CA ASP A 55 9.07 -5.28 -5.36
C ASP A 55 9.30 -5.03 -6.85
N LYS A 56 8.82 -3.87 -7.32
CA LYS A 56 8.92 -3.45 -8.73
C LYS A 56 10.37 -3.23 -9.17
N LYS A 57 11.26 -2.81 -8.27
CA LYS A 57 12.67 -2.50 -8.60
C LYS A 57 13.47 -3.75 -8.93
N LEU A 58 12.99 -4.91 -8.49
CA LEU A 58 13.61 -6.21 -8.69
C LEU A 58 12.98 -7.00 -9.83
N ARG A 59 12.00 -6.44 -10.54
CA ARG A 59 11.29 -7.15 -11.64
C ARG A 59 12.13 -7.28 -12.90
N ASP A 60 12.95 -6.28 -13.19
CA ASP A 60 13.74 -6.18 -14.42
C ASP A 60 15.19 -6.66 -14.22
N ARG A 61 15.47 -7.24 -13.05
CA ARG A 61 16.76 -7.78 -12.64
C ARG A 61 16.81 -9.28 -12.98
N GLU A 62 17.39 -9.61 -14.12
CA GLU A 62 17.64 -11.01 -14.54
C GLU A 62 18.91 -11.60 -13.88
N ASP A 63 19.69 -10.76 -13.19
CA ASP A 63 20.94 -11.09 -12.47
C ASP A 63 20.71 -11.77 -11.11
N ILE A 64 19.46 -11.86 -10.63
CA ILE A 64 19.14 -12.43 -9.31
C ILE A 64 18.73 -13.90 -9.46
N PRO A 65 19.60 -14.87 -9.11
CA PRO A 65 19.26 -16.28 -9.22
C PRO A 65 18.12 -16.65 -8.25
N GLY A 66 17.13 -17.41 -8.74
CA GLY A 66 16.04 -17.97 -7.93
C GLY A 66 14.76 -17.12 -7.83
N ARG A 67 14.70 -15.92 -8.44
CA ARG A 67 13.49 -15.09 -8.44
C ARG A 67 12.71 -15.27 -9.74
N LYS A 68 11.47 -15.76 -9.65
CA LYS A 68 10.58 -15.88 -10.82
C LYS A 68 10.16 -14.49 -11.29
N THR A 69 10.82 -13.96 -12.32
CA THR A 69 10.42 -12.72 -12.99
C THR A 69 9.05 -12.92 -13.65
N LYS A 70 8.33 -11.83 -13.95
CA LYS A 70 7.00 -11.93 -14.59
C LYS A 70 7.02 -12.71 -15.90
N LYS A 71 8.13 -12.68 -16.65
CA LYS A 71 8.32 -13.47 -17.87
C LYS A 71 8.33 -14.98 -17.58
N VAL A 72 8.98 -15.40 -16.50
CA VAL A 72 9.07 -16.81 -16.09
C VAL A 72 7.75 -17.28 -15.45
N LYS A 73 7.06 -16.40 -14.72
CA LYS A 73 5.71 -16.71 -14.20
C LYS A 73 4.70 -16.87 -15.34
N ALA A 74 4.66 -15.94 -16.29
CA ALA A 74 3.74 -16.02 -17.44
C ALA A 74 3.97 -17.29 -18.29
N LYS A 75 5.22 -17.61 -18.64
CA LYS A 75 5.54 -18.85 -19.35
C LYS A 75 5.11 -20.11 -18.60
N LYS A 76 5.32 -20.15 -17.28
CA LYS A 76 4.94 -21.32 -16.48
C LYS A 76 3.42 -21.48 -16.35
N THR A 77 2.67 -20.38 -16.36
CA THR A 77 1.20 -20.42 -16.33
C THR A 77 0.63 -20.83 -17.69
N GLU A 78 1.24 -20.40 -18.80
CA GLU A 78 0.87 -20.83 -20.16
C GLU A 78 1.18 -22.32 -20.39
N GLU A 79 2.34 -22.82 -19.93
CA GLU A 79 2.72 -24.24 -20.03
C GLU A 79 1.81 -25.15 -19.17
N GLU A 80 1.35 -24.70 -18.00
CA GLU A 80 0.41 -25.47 -17.15
C GLU A 80 -1.02 -25.49 -17.72
N GLU A 81 -1.44 -24.47 -18.49
CA GLU A 81 -2.75 -24.44 -19.17
C GLU A 81 -2.78 -25.22 -20.49
N GLU A 82 -1.62 -25.48 -21.13
CA GLU A 82 -1.54 -26.30 -22.35
C GLU A 82 -1.43 -27.81 -22.05
N GLU A 83 -1.07 -28.21 -20.83
CA GLU A 83 -0.95 -29.62 -20.41
C GLU A 83 -2.24 -30.19 -19.75
N GLU A 84 -3.29 -29.38 -19.54
CA GLU A 84 -4.64 -29.77 -19.05
C GLU A 84 -5.66 -29.91 -20.20
#